data_AF-A0A3D1MAJ2-F1
#
_entry.id   AF-A0A3D1MAJ2-F1
#
_cell.length_a   1.000
_cell.length_b   1.000
_cell.length_c   1.000
_cell.angle_alpha   90.00
_cell.angle_beta   90.00
_cell.angle_gamma   90.00
#
_symmetry.space_group_name_H-M   'P 1'
#
loop_
_entity.id
_entity.type
_entity.pdbx_description
1 polymer ?
#
loop_
_entity_poly.entity_id
_entity_poly.type
_entity_poly.pdbx_seq_one_letter_code
_entity_poly.pdbx_strand_id
1 'polypeptide(L)'
;MKKLLFILAIPLSVFSQNIGINTQNPDASAALEIQSTDAGILIPRMSEAQRNLIVSPATGLLVYQIDGASGFYFYDGSAWTSLSGNTTSTNTGLEQIIEGGKTGYRLIGRDTSNYGNIGSQAIDLSYSAAPSTSAGASGDYSLALGQGASAFGNQSVSIGNSAFANDYSYALGYDARASGDDAYAIGEYAYATGDYSYALGYDARASGDDAYAIGEYAYATGD
;
A
#
# COMPACT_ATOMS: atom_id res chain seq x y z
N MET A 1 34.19 69.86 -48.60
CA MET A 1 33.07 68.94 -48.28
C MET A 1 33.35 68.34 -46.91
N LYS A 2 32.57 68.70 -45.87
CA LYS A 2 32.74 68.14 -44.52
C LYS A 2 32.10 66.76 -44.48
N LYS A 3 32.87 65.69 -44.24
CA LYS A 3 32.34 64.32 -44.08
C LYS A 3 31.77 64.20 -42.67
N LEU A 4 30.46 63.96 -42.58
CA LEU A 4 29.76 63.68 -41.32
C LEU A 4 29.96 62.19 -40.99
N LEU A 5 30.55 61.87 -39.83
CA LEU A 5 30.72 60.50 -39.35
C LEU A 5 29.49 60.13 -38.52
N PHE A 6 28.68 59.20 -38.99
CA PHE A 6 27.54 58.64 -38.24
C PHE A 6 28.04 57.44 -37.43
N ILE A 7 28.01 57.54 -36.09
CA ILE A 7 28.29 56.41 -35.19
C ILE A 7 26.95 55.77 -34.85
N LEU A 8 26.71 54.55 -35.35
CA LEU A 8 25.54 53.75 -35.03
C LEU A 8 25.77 53.06 -33.67
N ALA A 9 25.12 53.57 -32.62
CA ALA A 9 25.11 52.91 -31.31
C ALA A 9 24.08 51.77 -31.32
N ILE A 10 24.54 50.51 -31.34
CA ILE A 10 23.69 49.34 -31.16
C ILE A 10 23.63 49.05 -29.65
N PRO A 11 22.45 49.14 -28.99
CA PRO A 11 22.34 48.73 -27.60
C PRO A 11 22.49 47.20 -27.50
N LEU A 12 23.59 46.73 -26.91
CA LEU A 12 23.70 45.34 -26.48
C LEU A 12 22.88 45.16 -25.19
N SER A 13 21.66 44.64 -25.32
CA SER A 13 20.92 44.08 -24.19
C SER A 13 21.43 42.67 -23.91
N VAL A 14 22.24 42.53 -22.86
CA VAL A 14 22.68 41.22 -22.36
C VAL A 14 21.59 40.70 -21.41
N PHE A 15 20.81 39.70 -21.84
CA PHE A 15 19.89 38.99 -20.95
C PHE A 15 20.68 38.13 -19.97
N SER A 16 20.24 38.04 -18.71
CA SER A 16 20.75 37.04 -17.76
C SER A 16 20.54 35.65 -18.36
N GLN A 17 21.62 34.91 -18.60
CA GLN A 17 21.55 33.55 -19.13
C GLN A 17 21.47 32.54 -17.97
N ASN A 18 20.68 31.49 -18.15
CA ASN A 18 20.66 30.31 -17.28
C ASN A 18 22.03 29.61 -17.34
N ILE A 19 22.43 28.91 -16.27
CA ILE A 19 23.69 28.15 -16.28
C ILE A 19 23.42 26.76 -16.85
N GLY A 20 24.02 26.44 -17.99
CA GLY A 20 24.05 25.08 -18.53
C GLY A 20 25.42 24.43 -18.30
N ILE A 21 25.44 23.21 -17.78
CA ILE A 21 26.63 22.34 -17.79
C ILE A 21 26.36 21.19 -18.75
N ASN A 22 27.20 21.06 -19.78
CA ASN A 22 27.06 20.09 -20.87
C ASN A 22 25.77 20.20 -21.71
N THR A 23 25.07 21.33 -21.65
CA THR A 23 23.96 21.70 -22.56
C THR A 23 24.15 23.14 -23.04
N GLN A 24 23.85 23.40 -24.32
CA GLN A 24 23.91 24.75 -24.91
C GLN A 24 22.57 25.48 -24.83
N ASN A 25 21.50 24.76 -24.50
CA ASN A 25 20.13 25.26 -24.42
C ASN A 25 19.50 24.79 -23.10
N PRO A 26 19.98 25.30 -21.95
CA PRO A 26 19.32 25.01 -20.68
C PRO A 26 17.85 25.43 -20.76
N ASP A 27 16.97 24.64 -20.15
CA ASP A 27 15.53 24.89 -20.09
C ASP A 27 15.26 26.26 -19.47
N ALA A 28 14.36 27.03 -20.09
CA ALA A 28 14.07 28.40 -19.68
C ALA A 28 13.56 28.49 -18.22
N SER A 29 13.01 27.42 -17.66
CA SER A 29 12.55 27.33 -16.28
C SER A 29 13.66 27.05 -15.26
N ALA A 30 14.83 26.57 -15.68
CA ALA A 30 15.89 26.11 -14.79
C ALA A 30 17.02 27.13 -14.67
N ALA A 31 17.26 27.69 -13.49
CA ALA A 31 18.41 28.59 -13.28
C ALA A 31 19.77 27.87 -13.49
N LEU A 32 19.79 26.54 -13.27
CA LEU A 32 20.92 25.64 -13.52
C LEU A 32 20.39 24.33 -14.11
N GLU A 33 20.93 23.91 -15.25
CA GLU A 33 20.71 22.58 -15.84
C GLU A 33 22.05 21.88 -16.06
N ILE A 34 22.10 20.57 -15.75
CA ILE A 34 23.28 19.73 -15.94
C ILE A 34 22.85 18.49 -16.73
N GLN A 35 23.41 18.32 -17.93
CA GLN A 35 23.14 17.16 -18.78
C GLN A 35 24.34 16.20 -18.79
N SER A 36 24.21 15.02 -18.21
CA SER A 36 25.23 13.97 -18.27
C SER A 36 24.59 12.59 -18.19
N THR A 37 25.19 11.62 -18.87
CA THR A 37 24.76 10.21 -18.89
C THR A 37 25.68 9.30 -18.08
N ASP A 38 26.81 9.81 -17.62
CA ASP A 38 27.92 9.05 -17.01
C ASP A 38 28.49 9.69 -15.73
N ALA A 39 28.08 10.91 -15.40
CA ALA A 39 28.48 11.64 -14.20
C ALA A 39 27.27 12.33 -13.53
N GLY A 40 27.42 12.61 -12.24
CA GLY A 40 26.41 13.29 -11.43
C GLY A 40 26.98 14.53 -10.72
N ILE A 41 26.21 15.05 -9.77
CA ILE A 41 26.60 16.21 -8.97
C ILE A 41 27.07 15.74 -7.59
N LEU A 42 28.28 16.14 -7.18
CA LEU A 42 28.73 16.00 -5.80
C LEU A 42 28.29 17.21 -4.98
N ILE A 43 27.22 17.03 -4.21
CA ILE A 43 26.77 17.97 -3.20
C ILE A 43 27.75 17.97 -2.01
N PRO A 44 27.96 19.09 -1.29
CA PRO A 44 28.87 19.14 -0.13
C PRO A 44 28.63 17.99 0.84
N ARG A 45 29.68 17.20 1.05
CA ARG A 45 29.70 16.04 1.95
C ARG A 45 30.29 16.42 3.30
N MET A 46 29.61 16.09 4.38
CA MET A 46 30.05 16.43 5.73
C MET A 46 29.48 15.47 6.78
N SER A 47 30.11 15.41 7.96
CA SER A 47 29.54 14.70 9.11
C SER A 47 28.32 15.42 9.70
N GLU A 48 27.54 14.72 10.50
CA GLU A 48 26.43 15.28 11.27
C GLU A 48 26.89 16.45 12.15
N ALA A 49 28.02 16.27 12.83
CA ALA A 49 28.62 17.31 13.66
C ALA A 49 28.98 18.55 12.83
N GLN A 50 29.57 18.37 11.64
CA GLN A 50 29.91 19.48 10.74
C GLN A 50 28.67 20.18 10.18
N ARG A 51 27.63 19.43 9.81
CA ARG A 51 26.35 19.99 9.34
C ARG A 51 25.69 20.86 10.40
N ASN A 52 25.69 20.38 11.65
CA ASN A 52 25.09 21.10 12.77
C ASN A 52 25.87 22.38 13.16
N LEU A 53 27.10 22.55 12.67
CA LEU A 53 27.89 23.78 12.82
C LEU A 53 27.59 24.85 11.76
N ILE A 54 26.75 24.56 10.76
CA ILE A 54 26.33 25.58 9.78
C ILE A 54 25.44 26.60 10.50
N VAL A 55 25.93 27.83 10.65
CA VAL A 55 25.20 28.92 11.30
C VAL A 55 24.23 29.56 10.31
N SER A 56 22.95 29.70 10.70
CA SER A 56 21.88 30.30 9.89
C SER A 56 21.76 29.73 8.46
N PRO A 57 21.59 28.40 8.30
CA PRO A 57 21.43 27.78 6.99
C PRO A 57 20.21 28.36 6.25
N ALA A 58 20.34 28.53 4.93
CA ALA A 58 19.24 28.98 4.10
C ALA A 58 18.21 27.85 3.91
N THR A 59 16.92 28.19 3.87
CA THR A 59 15.86 27.23 3.48
C THR A 59 16.16 26.66 2.09
N GLY A 60 16.13 25.34 1.97
CA GLY A 60 16.48 24.59 0.76
C GLY A 60 17.97 24.25 0.62
N LEU A 61 18.83 24.63 1.58
CA LEU A 61 20.26 24.28 1.55
C LEU A 61 20.43 22.77 1.60
N LEU A 62 20.98 22.17 0.53
CA LEU A 62 21.17 20.73 0.37
C LEU A 62 22.60 20.32 0.72
N VAL A 63 22.75 19.26 1.52
CA VAL A 63 24.03 18.62 1.88
C VAL A 63 23.90 17.10 1.82
N TYR A 64 25.03 16.40 1.79
CA TYR A 64 25.07 14.95 1.99
C TYR A 64 25.79 14.63 3.30
N GLN A 65 25.07 14.05 4.26
CA GLN A 65 25.64 13.59 5.53
C GLN A 65 26.35 12.25 5.34
N ILE A 66 27.59 12.12 5.81
CA ILE A 66 28.45 10.92 5.59
C ILE A 66 28.50 9.92 6.75
N ASP A 67 27.96 10.28 7.92
CA ASP A 67 27.94 9.45 9.13
C ASP A 67 26.56 9.50 9.81
N GLY A 68 26.38 8.79 10.93
CA GLY A 68 25.07 8.64 11.58
C GLY A 68 24.03 8.06 10.60
N ALA A 69 22.87 8.73 10.49
CA ALA A 69 21.91 8.47 9.42
C ALA A 69 22.38 9.13 8.12
N SER A 70 23.32 8.51 7.41
CA SER A 70 23.90 9.03 6.17
C SER A 70 22.85 9.22 5.07
N GLY A 71 22.95 10.29 4.30
CA GLY A 71 22.01 10.56 3.21
C GLY A 71 21.96 12.04 2.81
N PHE A 72 21.08 12.36 1.86
CA PHE A 72 20.80 13.75 1.51
C PHE A 72 19.94 14.40 2.59
N TYR A 73 20.31 15.62 2.99
CA TYR A 73 19.53 16.46 3.90
C TYR A 73 19.37 17.84 3.29
N PHE A 74 18.19 18.43 3.47
CA PHE A 74 17.97 19.85 3.20
C PHE A 74 17.56 20.57 4.48
N TYR A 75 17.90 21.86 4.60
CA TYR A 75 17.39 22.69 5.68
C TYR A 75 16.00 23.22 5.32
N ASP A 76 14.96 22.93 6.10
CA ASP A 76 13.58 23.32 5.79
C ASP A 76 13.21 24.76 6.24
N GLY A 77 14.16 25.47 6.84
CA GLY A 77 13.95 26.77 7.49
C GLY A 77 13.97 26.69 9.01
N SER A 78 13.79 25.50 9.58
CA SER A 78 13.78 25.25 11.02
C SER A 78 14.75 24.14 11.46
N ALA A 79 14.89 23.09 10.66
CA ALA A 79 15.71 21.93 10.98
C ALA A 79 16.31 21.29 9.71
N TRP A 80 17.31 20.45 9.93
CA TRP A 80 17.84 19.57 8.90
C TRP A 80 16.91 18.36 8.72
N THR A 81 16.29 18.28 7.55
CA THR A 81 15.33 17.23 7.19
C THR A 81 15.95 16.30 6.16
N SER A 82 15.87 14.98 6.42
CA SER A 82 16.39 13.97 5.50
C SER A 82 15.51 13.94 4.25
N LEU A 83 16.14 14.01 3.08
CA LEU A 83 15.52 13.61 1.81
C LEU A 83 15.66 12.10 1.69
N SER A 84 14.95 11.36 2.55
CA SER A 84 14.79 9.93 2.35
C SER A 84 13.95 9.73 1.08
N GLY A 85 14.44 8.93 0.14
CA GLY A 85 13.56 8.38 -0.89
C GLY A 85 12.41 7.63 -0.22
N ASN A 86 11.35 7.35 -0.95
CA ASN A 86 10.39 6.31 -0.55
C ASN A 86 11.14 4.97 -0.54
N THR A 87 12.01 4.76 0.46
CA THR A 87 12.50 3.45 0.83
C THR A 87 11.24 2.73 1.18
N THR A 88 10.80 1.81 0.30
CA THR A 88 9.67 0.90 0.49
C THR A 88 9.48 0.73 1.97
N SER A 89 8.54 1.51 2.49
CA SER A 89 8.26 1.47 3.91
C SER A 89 7.95 0.01 4.12
N THR A 90 8.67 -0.67 4.99
CA THR A 90 8.20 -1.95 5.54
C THR A 90 7.01 -1.58 6.41
N ASN A 91 5.98 -1.01 5.78
CA ASN A 91 4.70 -0.73 6.35
C ASN A 91 4.19 -2.11 6.70
N THR A 92 4.29 -2.48 7.98
CA THR A 92 3.78 -3.73 8.53
C THR A 92 2.26 -3.66 8.69
N GLY A 93 1.56 -3.04 7.73
CA GLY A 93 0.15 -2.70 7.80
C GLY A 93 -0.58 -3.13 6.54
N LEU A 94 -1.58 -2.35 6.17
CA LEU A 94 -2.41 -2.60 5.00
C LEU A 94 -2.01 -1.70 3.83
N GLU A 95 -2.02 -2.24 2.62
CA GLU A 95 -2.04 -1.49 1.36
C GLU A 95 -3.44 -1.49 0.77
N GLN A 96 -3.78 -0.39 0.12
CA GLN A 96 -4.97 -0.31 -0.71
C GLN A 96 -4.75 -1.14 -1.98
N ILE A 97 -5.68 -2.03 -2.27
CA ILE A 97 -5.69 -2.86 -3.48
C ILE A 97 -6.88 -2.45 -4.35
N ILE A 98 -6.67 -2.38 -5.66
CA ILE A 98 -7.71 -2.11 -6.65
C ILE A 98 -7.74 -3.26 -7.66
N GLU A 99 -8.76 -4.11 -7.57
CA GLU A 99 -8.94 -5.29 -8.43
C GLU A 99 -10.38 -5.32 -8.94
N GLY A 100 -10.60 -5.60 -10.23
CA GLY A 100 -11.95 -5.67 -10.80
C GLY A 100 -12.79 -4.38 -10.65
N GLY A 101 -12.17 -3.22 -10.46
CA GLY A 101 -12.86 -1.94 -10.21
C GLY A 101 -13.31 -1.73 -8.76
N LYS A 102 -13.00 -2.67 -7.87
CA LYS A 102 -13.29 -2.59 -6.43
C LYS A 102 -12.03 -2.16 -5.67
N THR A 103 -12.23 -1.52 -4.53
CA THR A 103 -11.14 -1.02 -3.67
C THR A 103 -11.27 -1.65 -2.30
N GLY A 104 -10.22 -2.31 -1.82
CA GLY A 104 -10.14 -2.84 -0.46
C GLY A 104 -8.72 -2.72 0.10
N TYR A 105 -8.46 -3.40 1.21
CA TYR A 105 -7.17 -3.35 1.89
C TYR A 105 -6.63 -4.75 2.16
N ARG A 106 -5.35 -4.98 1.88
CA ARG A 106 -4.66 -6.25 2.14
C ARG A 106 -3.33 -5.99 2.85
N LEU A 107 -2.81 -6.98 3.57
CA LEU A 107 -1.44 -6.93 4.09
C LEU A 107 -0.43 -6.60 2.98
N ILE A 108 0.55 -5.76 3.32
CA ILE A 108 1.57 -5.31 2.36
C ILE A 108 2.45 -6.45 1.87
N GLY A 109 2.73 -6.44 0.56
CA GLY A 109 3.65 -7.39 -0.07
C GLY A 109 3.04 -8.76 -0.33
N ARG A 110 1.70 -8.87 -0.32
CA ARG A 110 1.00 -10.07 -0.76
C ARG A 110 0.97 -10.14 -2.29
N ASP A 111 1.30 -11.30 -2.83
CA ASP A 111 1.10 -11.59 -4.25
C ASP A 111 -0.39 -11.72 -4.52
N THR A 112 -0.96 -10.77 -5.25
CA THR A 112 -2.40 -10.71 -5.55
C THR A 112 -2.89 -11.93 -6.33
N SER A 113 -2.03 -12.60 -7.09
CA SER A 113 -2.40 -13.83 -7.83
C SER A 113 -2.76 -15.01 -6.91
N ASN A 114 -2.38 -14.95 -5.64
CA ASN A 114 -2.69 -15.97 -4.63
C ASN A 114 -4.06 -15.78 -3.97
N TYR A 115 -4.83 -14.77 -4.37
CA TYR A 115 -6.12 -14.41 -3.76
C TYR A 115 -7.18 -14.15 -4.83
N GLY A 116 -8.46 -14.26 -4.43
CA GLY A 116 -9.53 -13.66 -5.20
C GLY A 116 -9.39 -12.14 -5.27
N ASN A 117 -9.96 -11.54 -6.31
CA ASN A 117 -10.05 -10.08 -6.43
C ASN A 117 -10.67 -9.51 -5.15
N ILE A 118 -10.04 -8.49 -4.57
CA ILE A 118 -10.48 -7.84 -3.34
C ILE A 118 -11.90 -7.29 -3.51
N GLY A 119 -12.73 -7.47 -2.49
CA GLY A 119 -14.05 -6.86 -2.44
C GLY A 119 -13.98 -5.34 -2.20
N SER A 120 -15.06 -4.65 -2.53
CA SER A 120 -15.21 -3.23 -2.20
C SER A 120 -15.27 -3.05 -0.70
N GLN A 121 -14.43 -2.18 -0.13
CA GLN A 121 -14.27 -1.94 1.30
C GLN A 121 -13.95 -3.20 2.12
N ALA A 122 -13.42 -4.25 1.47
CA ALA A 122 -13.00 -5.47 2.16
C ALA A 122 -11.65 -5.30 2.88
N ILE A 123 -11.42 -6.12 3.90
CA ILE A 123 -10.17 -6.19 4.66
C ILE A 123 -9.63 -7.63 4.61
N ASP A 124 -8.47 -7.79 4.02
CA ASP A 124 -7.79 -9.08 3.83
C ASP A 124 -6.51 -9.17 4.68
N LEU A 125 -6.62 -9.87 5.79
CA LEU A 125 -5.52 -10.23 6.69
C LEU A 125 -5.07 -11.69 6.49
N SER A 126 -5.52 -12.34 5.42
CA SER A 126 -5.24 -13.74 5.16
C SER A 126 -3.83 -13.98 4.61
N TYR A 127 -3.46 -15.26 4.57
CA TYR A 127 -2.24 -15.73 3.91
C TYR A 127 -2.57 -16.86 2.95
N SER A 128 -2.17 -16.71 1.69
CA SER A 128 -2.24 -17.75 0.68
C SER A 128 -0.88 -17.91 0.00
N ALA A 129 -0.39 -19.15 -0.04
CA ALA A 129 0.92 -19.51 -0.58
C ALA A 129 0.88 -19.94 -2.06
N ALA A 130 -0.31 -20.10 -2.64
CA ALA A 130 -0.52 -20.60 -3.99
C ALA A 130 -1.60 -19.79 -4.72
N PRO A 131 -1.58 -19.79 -6.06
CA PRO A 131 -2.61 -19.14 -6.87
C PRO A 131 -4.02 -19.57 -6.45
N SER A 132 -4.92 -18.61 -6.26
CA SER A 132 -6.31 -18.87 -5.85
C SER A 132 -7.22 -17.78 -6.41
N THR A 133 -8.48 -18.11 -6.64
CA THR A 133 -9.52 -17.15 -7.04
C THR A 133 -10.55 -16.90 -5.94
N SER A 134 -10.47 -17.62 -4.82
CA SER A 134 -11.44 -17.54 -3.73
C SER A 134 -10.81 -17.27 -2.36
N ALA A 135 -9.50 -17.45 -2.20
CA ALA A 135 -8.82 -17.12 -0.94
C ALA A 135 -8.83 -15.59 -0.70
N GLY A 136 -8.88 -15.19 0.56
CA GLY A 136 -8.93 -13.79 0.97
C GLY A 136 -10.34 -13.23 1.08
N ALA A 137 -10.41 -11.91 1.16
CA ALA A 137 -11.65 -11.13 1.35
C ALA A 137 -12.18 -10.64 -0.01
N SER A 138 -12.76 -11.54 -0.80
CA SER A 138 -13.22 -11.24 -2.17
C SER A 138 -14.67 -10.75 -2.26
N GLY A 139 -15.45 -10.93 -1.21
CA GLY A 139 -16.79 -10.35 -1.10
C GLY A 139 -16.75 -8.87 -0.71
N ASP A 140 -17.74 -8.07 -1.12
CA ASP A 140 -17.80 -6.66 -0.72
C ASP A 140 -18.06 -6.55 0.78
N TYR A 141 -17.45 -5.58 1.46
CA TYR A 141 -17.51 -5.38 2.91
C TYR A 141 -17.04 -6.59 3.75
N SER A 142 -16.30 -7.52 3.15
CA SER A 142 -15.89 -8.76 3.81
C SER A 142 -14.62 -8.61 4.66
N LEU A 143 -14.41 -9.57 5.55
CA LEU A 143 -13.20 -9.71 6.37
C LEU A 143 -12.66 -11.14 6.28
N ALA A 144 -11.41 -11.30 5.86
CA ALA A 144 -10.71 -12.59 5.89
C ALA A 144 -9.46 -12.54 6.78
N LEU A 145 -9.30 -13.50 7.70
CA LEU A 145 -8.15 -13.60 8.60
C LEU A 145 -7.73 -15.08 8.76
N GLY A 146 -6.46 -15.38 8.51
CA GLY A 146 -5.90 -16.73 8.65
C GLY A 146 -5.35 -17.29 7.34
N GLN A 147 -4.63 -18.43 7.42
CA GLN A 147 -4.10 -19.07 6.22
C GLN A 147 -5.23 -19.74 5.44
N GLY A 148 -5.39 -19.39 4.16
CA GLY A 148 -6.44 -19.96 3.29
C GLY A 148 -7.87 -19.53 3.64
N ALA A 149 -8.06 -18.58 4.56
CA ALA A 149 -9.38 -18.04 4.88
C ALA A 149 -10.03 -17.44 3.63
N SER A 150 -11.31 -17.73 3.42
CA SER A 150 -12.11 -17.29 2.27
C SER A 150 -13.40 -16.62 2.76
N ALA A 151 -13.43 -15.29 2.69
CA ALA A 151 -14.63 -14.49 2.89
C ALA A 151 -15.10 -14.00 1.51
N PHE A 152 -15.69 -14.91 0.73
CA PHE A 152 -15.99 -14.67 -0.68
C PHE A 152 -17.35 -14.04 -0.90
N GLY A 153 -18.28 -14.20 0.06
CA GLY A 153 -19.61 -13.62 -0.01
C GLY A 153 -19.67 -12.16 0.43
N ASN A 154 -20.68 -11.44 -0.03
CA ASN A 154 -21.00 -10.08 0.41
C ASN A 154 -21.19 -10.02 1.93
N GLN A 155 -20.61 -9.02 2.58
CA GLN A 155 -20.66 -8.82 4.05
C GLN A 155 -20.19 -10.03 4.88
N SER A 156 -19.43 -10.95 4.28
CA SER A 156 -18.99 -12.18 4.94
C SER A 156 -17.78 -11.98 5.86
N VAL A 157 -17.67 -12.81 6.89
CA VAL A 157 -16.54 -12.82 7.82
C VAL A 157 -15.98 -14.23 7.94
N SER A 158 -14.70 -14.40 7.59
CA SER A 158 -13.97 -15.66 7.69
C SER A 158 -12.73 -15.49 8.54
N ILE A 159 -12.70 -16.12 9.71
CA ILE A 159 -11.62 -16.04 10.70
C ILE A 159 -11.16 -17.45 11.09
N GLY A 160 -9.98 -17.84 10.63
CA GLY A 160 -9.37 -19.14 10.94
C GLY A 160 -8.58 -19.70 9.77
N ASN A 161 -7.76 -20.71 10.02
CA ASN A 161 -7.12 -21.44 8.93
C ASN A 161 -8.20 -22.18 8.13
N SER A 162 -8.22 -21.99 6.82
CA SER A 162 -9.17 -22.61 5.88
C SER A 162 -10.65 -22.31 6.15
N ALA A 163 -10.96 -21.30 6.96
CA ALA A 163 -12.34 -20.89 7.22
C ALA A 163 -13.01 -20.38 5.92
N PHE A 164 -14.30 -20.61 5.77
CA PHE A 164 -15.06 -20.28 4.56
C PHE A 164 -16.43 -19.68 4.90
N ALA A 165 -16.70 -18.49 4.36
CA ALA A 165 -17.94 -17.75 4.57
C ALA A 165 -18.54 -17.27 3.23
N ASN A 166 -19.78 -17.71 2.96
CA ASN A 166 -20.67 -17.25 1.88
C ASN A 166 -21.36 -15.90 2.19
N ASP A 167 -22.33 -15.48 1.38
CA ASP A 167 -23.06 -14.21 1.51
C ASP A 167 -23.70 -14.05 2.90
N TYR A 168 -23.49 -12.89 3.52
CA TYR A 168 -23.97 -12.50 4.84
C TYR A 168 -23.57 -13.44 5.99
N SER A 169 -22.62 -14.34 5.75
CA SER A 169 -22.30 -15.44 6.67
C SER A 169 -21.02 -15.21 7.49
N TYR A 170 -20.89 -15.96 8.58
CA TYR A 170 -19.81 -15.84 9.55
C TYR A 170 -19.19 -17.20 9.85
N ALA A 171 -17.92 -17.39 9.49
CA ALA A 171 -17.14 -18.59 9.79
C ALA A 171 -15.97 -18.25 10.72
N LEU A 172 -15.98 -18.79 11.95
CA LEU A 172 -15.00 -18.51 12.99
C LEU A 172 -14.43 -19.82 13.56
N GLY A 173 -13.23 -20.22 13.13
CA GLY A 173 -12.56 -21.43 13.59
C GLY A 173 -11.65 -22.06 12.54
N TYR A 174 -10.82 -23.02 12.95
CA TYR A 174 -10.07 -23.86 12.01
C TYR A 174 -11.06 -24.67 11.17
N ASP A 175 -11.00 -24.52 9.84
CA ASP A 175 -11.86 -25.23 8.87
C ASP A 175 -13.38 -25.03 9.11
N ALA A 176 -13.75 -23.94 9.79
CA ALA A 176 -15.15 -23.55 9.98
C ALA A 176 -15.76 -23.14 8.63
N ARG A 177 -16.98 -23.60 8.34
CA ARG A 177 -17.61 -23.44 7.02
C ARG A 177 -19.07 -23.02 7.17
N ALA A 178 -19.33 -21.74 6.95
CA ALA A 178 -20.65 -21.17 6.79
C ALA A 178 -20.95 -21.07 5.28
N SER A 179 -21.47 -22.15 4.69
CA SER A 179 -21.69 -22.21 3.24
C SER A 179 -23.12 -21.92 2.81
N GLY A 180 -24.10 -21.97 3.71
CA GLY A 180 -25.42 -21.40 3.45
C GLY A 180 -25.37 -19.87 3.49
N ASP A 181 -26.33 -19.23 2.84
CA ASP A 181 -26.50 -17.78 2.93
C ASP A 181 -27.00 -17.42 4.34
N ASP A 182 -26.56 -16.28 4.90
CA ASP A 182 -26.89 -15.85 6.26
C ASP A 182 -26.52 -16.88 7.37
N ALA A 183 -25.59 -17.80 7.09
CA ALA A 183 -25.22 -18.88 8.01
C ALA A 183 -24.12 -18.48 9.02
N TYR A 184 -24.08 -19.16 10.16
CA TYR A 184 -23.11 -18.93 11.23
C TYR A 184 -22.43 -20.23 11.65
N ALA A 185 -21.16 -20.39 11.31
CA ALA A 185 -20.32 -21.53 11.69
C ALA A 185 -19.23 -21.09 12.67
N ILE A 186 -19.38 -21.39 13.96
CA ILE A 186 -18.45 -20.96 15.01
C ILE A 186 -17.93 -22.18 15.77
N GLY A 187 -16.65 -22.48 15.60
CA GLY A 187 -15.99 -23.67 16.15
C GLY A 187 -15.03 -24.29 15.14
N GLU A 188 -14.03 -25.01 15.62
CA GLU A 188 -13.18 -25.84 14.75
C GLU A 188 -14.04 -26.95 14.11
N TYR A 189 -13.98 -27.06 12.78
CA TYR A 189 -14.84 -27.93 11.98
C TYR A 189 -16.35 -27.67 12.12
N ALA A 190 -16.80 -26.47 12.51
CA ALA A 190 -18.23 -26.15 12.48
C ALA A 190 -18.74 -26.03 11.03
N TYR A 191 -19.85 -26.69 10.69
CA TYR A 191 -20.44 -26.70 9.34
C TYR A 191 -21.89 -26.20 9.36
N ALA A 192 -22.11 -24.93 9.01
CA ALA A 192 -23.44 -24.35 8.80
C ALA A 192 -23.72 -24.31 7.29
N THR A 193 -24.41 -25.33 6.77
CA THR A 193 -24.56 -25.53 5.32
C THR A 193 -25.97 -25.28 4.79
N GLY A 194 -26.98 -25.20 5.65
CA GLY A 194 -28.31 -24.71 5.27
C GLY A 194 -28.36 -23.18 5.31
N ASP A 195 -29.30 -22.59 4.59
CA ASP A 195 -29.50 -21.14 4.63
C ASP A 195 -30.05 -20.73 6.01
N TYR A 196 -29.65 -19.57 6.52
CA TYR A 196 -30.00 -19.09 7.87
C TYR A 196 -29.60 -20.04 9.02
N SER A 197 -28.71 -21.00 8.77
CA SER A 197 -28.36 -22.03 9.75
C SER A 197 -27.26 -21.60 10.74
N TYR A 198 -27.26 -22.22 11.92
CA TYR A 198 -26.32 -21.93 13.01
C TYR A 198 -25.65 -23.22 13.49
N ALA A 199 -24.35 -23.36 13.22
CA ALA A 199 -23.51 -24.43 13.76
C ALA A 199 -22.49 -23.85 14.76
N LEU A 200 -22.71 -24.12 16.05
CA LEU A 200 -21.95 -23.54 17.16
C LEU A 200 -21.32 -24.65 18.02
N GLY A 201 -20.04 -24.93 17.83
CA GLY A 201 -19.30 -25.98 18.56
C GLY A 201 -18.27 -26.71 17.68
N TYR A 202 -17.37 -27.47 18.30
CA TYR A 202 -16.44 -28.32 17.56
C TYR A 202 -17.22 -29.40 16.80
N ASP A 203 -17.00 -29.49 15.48
CA ASP A 203 -17.69 -30.41 14.57
C ASP A 203 -19.24 -30.37 14.63
N ALA A 204 -19.81 -29.24 15.06
CA ALA A 204 -21.27 -29.02 14.99
C ALA A 204 -21.70 -28.89 13.52
N ARG A 205 -22.82 -29.49 13.12
CA ARG A 205 -23.34 -29.38 11.75
C ARG A 205 -24.83 -29.05 11.71
N ALA A 206 -25.15 -27.91 11.12
CA ALA A 206 -26.51 -27.47 10.83
C ALA A 206 -26.69 -27.49 9.31
N SER A 207 -27.35 -28.53 8.78
CA SER A 207 -27.47 -28.76 7.34
C SER A 207 -28.88 -28.56 6.77
N GLY A 208 -29.88 -28.37 7.61
CA GLY A 208 -31.20 -27.91 7.18
C GLY A 208 -31.25 -26.38 7.18
N ASP A 209 -32.15 -25.81 6.39
CA ASP A 209 -32.42 -24.37 6.42
C ASP A 209 -32.99 -23.99 7.79
N ASP A 210 -32.67 -22.81 8.31
CA ASP A 210 -33.07 -22.35 9.65
C ASP A 210 -32.61 -23.27 10.81
N ALA A 211 -31.74 -24.27 10.57
CA ALA A 211 -31.35 -25.25 11.56
C ALA A 211 -30.37 -24.70 12.60
N TYR A 212 -30.50 -25.17 13.85
CA TYR A 212 -29.60 -24.82 14.96
C TYR A 212 -28.92 -26.08 15.52
N ALA A 213 -27.62 -26.23 15.28
CA ALA A 213 -26.78 -27.26 15.87
C ALA A 213 -25.81 -26.62 16.88
N ILE A 214 -26.12 -26.74 18.18
CA ILE A 214 -25.36 -26.11 19.26
C ILE A 214 -24.78 -27.17 20.18
N GLY A 215 -23.44 -27.21 20.28
CA GLY A 215 -22.68 -28.17 21.06
C GLY A 215 -21.68 -28.96 20.22
N GLU A 216 -20.71 -29.58 20.90
CA GLU A 216 -19.74 -30.48 20.27
C GLU A 216 -20.47 -31.65 19.58
N TYR A 217 -20.18 -31.88 18.30
CA TYR A 217 -20.82 -32.90 17.46
C TYR A 217 -22.35 -32.80 17.31
N ALA A 218 -22.95 -31.64 17.64
CA ALA A 218 -24.39 -31.45 17.44
C ALA A 218 -24.73 -31.57 15.95
N TYR A 219 -25.86 -32.19 15.62
CA TYR A 219 -26.28 -32.42 14.25
C TYR A 219 -27.76 -32.04 14.08
N ALA A 220 -28.05 -31.05 13.24
CA ALA A 220 -29.40 -30.58 12.96
C ALA A 220 -29.65 -30.55 11.44
N THR A 221 -30.72 -31.21 11.00
CA THR A 221 -31.07 -31.37 9.57
C THR A 221 -32.53 -31.05 9.27
N GLY A 222 -33.21 -30.35 10.18
CA GLY A 222 -34.62 -29.97 9.99
C GLY A 222 -34.69 -28.64 9.26
N ASP A 223 -35.72 -28.49 8.42
CA ASP A 223 -36.16 -27.25 7.78
C ASP A 223 -37.20 -26.51 8.65
#